data_AF-A0A091DK40-F1
#
_entry.id   AF-A0A091DK40-F1
#
_cell.length_a   1.000
_cell.length_b   1.000
_cell.length_c   1.000
_cell.angle_alpha   90.00
_cell.angle_beta   90.00
_cell.angle_gamma   90.00
#
_symmetry.space_group_name_H-M   'P 1'
#
loop_
_entity.id
_entity.type
_entity.pdbx_description
1 polymer ?
#
loop_
_entity_poly.entity_id
_entity_poly.type
_entity_poly.pdbx_seq_one_letter_code
_entity_poly.pdbx_strand_id
1 'polypeptide(L)'
;MGALAAAAPGSGLERLVCALCTSGYNARAPLHYLGPLLSNLSQQPAARAYLLDPDRCVIQRLLPLTQYSDSSLRRGGVVGTLRNCCFEHRHHEWLLGPEVDILPFLLLPLAGPEDFSEEEMARLPVDLQYLSPDKQREPDADIRKMLIEAIMLLTATAPGRQQVRDQGAYLILRELHTWEPEPDVQMACEKLIQVLIGDEPDSGMENLLEVQVPEDVEQQLLQLDHQEQEELEQRQQELDGESRGKRPAAT
;
A
#
# COMPACT_ATOMS: atom_id res chain seq x y z
N MET A 1 -22.09 6.13 36.15
CA MET A 1 -21.17 7.29 35.95
C MET A 1 -19.77 6.84 36.30
N GLY A 2 -19.13 6.07 35.40
CA GLY A 2 -17.79 5.52 35.61
C GLY A 2 -16.75 6.54 35.17
N ALA A 3 -15.83 6.86 36.07
CA ALA A 3 -14.77 7.83 35.87
C ALA A 3 -13.99 7.56 34.58
N LEU A 4 -13.87 8.59 33.73
CA LEU A 4 -12.81 8.69 32.74
C LEU A 4 -11.49 8.62 33.52
N ALA A 5 -10.80 7.48 33.43
CA ALA A 5 -9.46 7.35 33.95
C ALA A 5 -8.58 8.49 33.42
N ALA A 6 -7.79 9.07 34.32
CA ALA A 6 -6.96 10.24 34.07
C ALA A 6 -6.20 10.12 32.73
N ALA A 7 -6.27 11.19 31.93
CA ALA A 7 -5.55 11.26 30.67
C ALA A 7 -4.06 11.04 30.92
N ALA A 8 -3.51 9.95 30.41
CA ALA A 8 -2.07 9.71 30.39
C ALA A 8 -1.38 10.90 29.70
N PRO A 9 -0.18 11.32 30.17
CA PRO A 9 0.58 12.37 29.53
C PRO A 9 0.99 11.90 28.12
N GLY A 10 0.38 12.51 27.11
CA GLY A 10 0.62 12.19 25.71
C GLY A 10 -0.20 13.09 24.79
N SER A 11 0.31 13.33 23.58
CA SER A 11 -0.38 14.15 22.59
C SER A 11 -1.74 13.53 22.23
N GLY A 12 -2.66 14.30 21.63
CA GLY A 12 -3.94 13.76 21.16
C GLY A 12 -3.76 12.61 20.16
N LEU A 13 -2.75 12.71 19.30
CA LEU A 13 -2.40 11.72 18.29
C LEU A 13 -1.83 10.44 18.92
N GLU A 14 -1.02 10.56 19.96
CA GLU A 14 -0.47 9.42 20.70
C GLU A 14 -1.57 8.55 21.31
N ARG A 15 -2.57 9.18 21.94
CA ARG A 15 -3.72 8.47 22.50
C ARG A 15 -4.56 7.79 21.42
N LEU A 16 -4.70 8.42 20.26
CA LEU A 16 -5.41 7.86 19.11
C LEU A 16 -4.70 6.60 18.60
N VAL A 17 -3.40 6.68 18.34
CA VAL A 17 -2.57 5.55 17.91
C VAL A 17 -2.62 4.42 18.94
N CYS A 18 -2.49 4.76 20.23
CA CYS A 18 -2.59 3.77 21.30
C CYS A 18 -3.94 3.03 21.29
N ALA A 19 -5.04 3.77 21.12
CA ALA A 19 -6.38 3.18 21.03
C ALA A 19 -6.58 2.32 19.77
N LEU A 20 -5.96 2.70 18.64
CA LEU A 20 -6.02 1.96 17.39
C LEU A 20 -5.25 0.63 17.46
N CYS A 21 -4.03 0.65 18.01
CA CYS A 21 -3.13 -0.50 18.08
C CYS A 21 -3.43 -1.46 19.25
N THR A 22 -4.25 -1.05 20.23
CA THR A 22 -4.55 -1.87 21.41
C THR A 22 -5.86 -2.63 21.22
N SER A 23 -5.79 -3.96 21.12
CA SER A 23 -6.99 -4.78 21.10
C SER A 23 -7.77 -4.64 22.40
N GLY A 24 -9.10 -4.52 22.32
CA GLY A 24 -9.96 -4.35 23.49
C GLY A 24 -9.80 -3.02 24.24
N TYR A 25 -9.15 -2.00 23.65
CA TYR A 25 -8.93 -0.69 24.29
C TYR A 25 -10.22 -0.08 24.87
N ASN A 26 -11.35 -0.27 24.18
CA ASN A 26 -12.67 0.13 24.67
C ASN A 26 -13.60 -1.08 24.73
N ALA A 27 -14.01 -1.45 25.94
CA ALA A 27 -14.90 -2.59 26.19
C ALA A 27 -16.31 -2.44 25.57
N ARG A 28 -16.70 -1.23 25.15
CA ARG A 28 -18.04 -0.94 24.60
C ARG A 28 -18.06 -0.89 23.08
N ALA A 29 -16.93 -0.66 22.43
CA ALA A 29 -16.87 -0.48 20.98
C ALA A 29 -15.47 -0.77 20.44
N PRO A 30 -15.35 -1.41 19.27
CA PRO A 30 -14.05 -1.80 18.71
C PRO A 30 -13.24 -0.62 18.15
N LEU A 31 -13.82 0.56 17.92
CA LEU A 31 -13.16 1.78 17.44
C LEU A 31 -12.51 1.67 16.03
N HIS A 32 -13.16 0.99 15.08
CA HIS A 32 -12.60 0.80 13.72
C HIS A 32 -12.37 2.12 12.95
N TYR A 33 -13.23 3.12 13.15
CA TYR A 33 -13.13 4.45 12.51
C TYR A 33 -11.88 5.26 12.90
N LEU A 34 -11.12 4.83 13.90
CA LEU A 34 -9.81 5.44 14.18
C LEU A 34 -8.82 5.25 13.04
N GLY A 35 -8.96 4.19 12.22
CA GLY A 35 -8.14 3.97 11.03
C GLY A 35 -8.30 5.10 10.02
N PRO A 36 -9.50 5.31 9.43
CA PRO A 36 -9.74 6.41 8.49
C PRO A 36 -9.47 7.80 9.09
N LEU A 37 -9.75 8.00 10.38
CA LEU A 37 -9.40 9.25 11.06
C LEU A 37 -7.88 9.49 11.04
N LEU A 38 -7.08 8.47 11.35
CA LEU A 38 -5.62 8.56 11.31
C LEU A 38 -5.11 8.79 9.88
N SER A 39 -5.70 8.10 8.89
CA SER A 39 -5.41 8.31 7.47
C SER A 39 -5.59 9.77 7.08
N ASN A 40 -6.74 10.38 7.43
CA ASN A 40 -7.00 11.79 7.14
C ASN A 40 -6.01 12.73 7.86
N LEU A 41 -5.68 12.45 9.12
CA LEU A 41 -4.70 13.25 9.86
C LEU A 41 -3.30 13.16 9.23
N SER A 42 -2.89 11.98 8.75
CA SER A 42 -1.58 11.74 8.12
C SER A 42 -1.38 12.45 6.77
N GLN A 43 -2.43 13.06 6.20
CA GLN A 43 -2.26 13.98 5.07
C GLN A 43 -1.52 15.26 5.47
N GLN A 44 -1.50 15.61 6.76
CA GLN A 44 -0.78 16.77 7.28
C GLN A 44 0.69 16.42 7.59
N PRO A 45 1.67 17.24 7.18
CA PRO A 45 3.09 16.99 7.44
C PRO A 45 3.43 16.79 8.93
N ALA A 46 2.78 17.56 9.82
CA ALA A 46 3.01 17.45 11.27
C ALA A 46 2.58 16.09 11.84
N ALA A 47 1.53 15.47 11.28
CA ALA A 47 1.11 14.14 11.69
C ALA A 47 2.10 13.08 11.19
N ARG A 48 2.57 13.20 9.94
CA ARG A 48 3.61 12.30 9.41
C ARG A 48 4.91 12.39 10.18
N ALA A 49 5.35 13.59 10.54
CA ALA A 49 6.53 13.79 11.38
C ALA A 49 6.42 13.06 12.72
N TYR A 50 5.23 13.01 13.33
CA TYR A 50 4.99 12.23 14.54
C TYR A 50 5.00 10.71 14.27
N LEU A 51 4.39 10.26 13.17
CA LEU A 51 4.28 8.84 12.81
C LEU A 51 5.64 8.24 12.41
N LEU A 52 6.48 9.04 11.77
CA LEU A 52 7.80 8.69 11.24
C LEU A 52 8.95 9.03 12.18
N ASP A 53 8.65 9.41 13.43
CA ASP A 53 9.67 9.64 14.47
C ASP A 53 10.31 8.31 14.89
N PRO A 54 11.61 8.07 14.59
CA PRO A 54 12.26 6.78 14.87
C PRO A 54 12.30 6.43 16.36
N ASP A 55 12.37 7.43 17.24
CA ASP A 55 12.43 7.24 18.70
C ASP A 55 11.09 6.75 19.28
N ARG A 56 9.99 6.89 18.54
CA ARG A 56 8.63 6.52 18.99
C ARG A 56 8.16 5.17 18.45
N CYS A 57 8.81 4.68 17.40
CA CYS A 57 8.47 3.45 16.69
C CYS A 57 6.96 3.33 16.37
N VAL A 58 6.31 4.45 16.01
CA VAL A 58 4.85 4.46 15.79
C VAL A 58 4.48 3.72 14.51
N ILE A 59 5.20 3.96 13.42
CA ILE A 59 4.94 3.33 12.12
C ILE A 59 4.97 1.79 12.24
N GLN A 60 5.94 1.22 12.97
CA GLN A 60 6.06 -0.23 13.18
C GLN A 60 4.83 -0.84 13.86
N ARG A 61 4.20 -0.10 14.78
CA ARG A 61 2.98 -0.56 15.48
C ARG A 61 1.75 -0.61 14.56
N LEU A 62 1.79 0.09 13.43
CA LEU A 62 0.72 0.07 12.43
C LEU A 62 0.87 -1.11 11.46
N LEU A 63 2.10 -1.59 11.21
CA LEU A 63 2.38 -2.60 10.18
C LEU A 63 1.55 -3.89 10.34
N PRO A 64 1.40 -4.51 11.53
CA PRO A 64 0.58 -5.72 11.66
C PRO A 64 -0.90 -5.50 11.32
N LEU A 65 -1.38 -4.26 11.38
CA LEU A 65 -2.78 -3.93 11.10
C LEU A 65 -3.08 -3.87 9.59
N THR A 66 -2.07 -3.98 8.70
CA THR A 66 -2.31 -4.19 7.26
C THR A 66 -3.01 -5.52 6.96
N GLN A 67 -2.99 -6.46 7.91
CA GLN A 67 -3.68 -7.75 7.81
C GLN A 67 -4.83 -7.89 8.83
N TYR A 68 -5.32 -6.78 9.40
CA TYR A 68 -6.39 -6.82 10.39
C TYR A 68 -7.68 -7.41 9.81
N SER A 69 -8.06 -8.62 10.22
CA SER A 69 -9.15 -9.41 9.62
C SER A 69 -10.53 -8.86 9.92
N ASP A 70 -10.77 -8.32 11.12
CA ASP A 70 -12.14 -8.08 11.60
C ASP A 70 -12.79 -6.84 10.97
N SER A 71 -12.02 -5.97 10.31
CA SER A 71 -12.54 -4.74 9.72
C SER A 71 -11.68 -4.22 8.57
N SER A 72 -12.24 -4.25 7.36
CA SER A 72 -11.67 -3.58 6.18
C SER A 72 -11.52 -2.07 6.41
N LEU A 73 -12.46 -1.44 7.10
CA LEU A 73 -12.39 -0.02 7.43
C LEU A 73 -11.13 0.33 8.24
N ARG A 74 -10.81 -0.48 9.26
CA ARG A 74 -9.59 -0.28 10.05
C ARG A 74 -8.35 -0.51 9.20
N ARG A 75 -8.32 -1.64 8.49
CA ARG A 75 -7.20 -2.06 7.64
C ARG A 75 -6.91 -1.03 6.54
N GLY A 76 -7.91 -0.61 5.78
CA GLY A 76 -7.81 0.42 4.75
C GLY A 76 -7.39 1.79 5.32
N GLY A 77 -7.87 2.16 6.50
CA GLY A 77 -7.40 3.36 7.19
C GLY A 77 -5.91 3.31 7.58
N VAL A 78 -5.44 2.15 8.02
CA VAL A 78 -4.00 1.94 8.31
C VAL A 78 -3.19 1.96 7.02
N VAL A 79 -3.60 1.24 5.99
CA VAL A 79 -2.92 1.22 4.69
C VAL A 79 -2.85 2.63 4.09
N GLY A 80 -3.94 3.40 4.13
CA GLY A 80 -3.94 4.80 3.71
C GLY A 80 -2.99 5.68 4.53
N THR A 81 -2.87 5.42 5.84
CA THR A 81 -1.88 6.09 6.69
C THR A 81 -0.45 5.77 6.26
N LEU A 82 -0.14 4.49 5.98
CA LEU A 82 1.19 4.06 5.52
C LEU A 82 1.53 4.68 4.16
N ARG A 83 0.60 4.61 3.21
CA ARG A 83 0.72 5.27 1.89
C ARG A 83 1.04 6.76 2.03
N ASN A 84 0.31 7.46 2.90
CA ASN A 84 0.56 8.89 3.15
C ASN A 84 1.96 9.13 3.74
N CYS A 85 2.45 8.25 4.60
CA CYS A 85 3.81 8.33 5.14
C CYS A 85 4.88 8.10 4.05
N CYS A 86 4.60 7.26 3.04
CA CYS A 86 5.52 7.03 1.92
C CYS A 86 5.75 8.26 1.02
N PHE A 87 4.98 9.36 1.14
CA PHE A 87 5.32 10.61 0.46
C PHE A 87 6.59 11.29 1.02
N GLU A 88 6.99 10.96 2.25
CA GLU A 88 8.19 11.52 2.89
C GLU A 88 9.46 10.79 2.43
N HIS A 89 9.89 11.03 1.19
CA HIS A 89 11.00 10.29 0.55
C HIS A 89 12.32 10.29 1.32
N ARG A 90 12.54 11.29 2.18
CA ARG A 90 13.70 11.36 3.07
C ARG A 90 13.77 10.21 4.07
N HIS A 91 12.65 9.51 4.30
CA HIS A 91 12.55 8.37 5.20
C HIS A 91 12.53 7.03 4.46
N HIS A 92 12.59 6.99 3.11
CA HIS A 92 12.47 5.72 2.36
C HIS A 92 13.52 4.69 2.74
N GLU A 93 14.80 5.10 2.84
CA GLU A 93 15.89 4.20 3.22
C GLU A 93 15.67 3.62 4.64
N TRP A 94 15.12 4.42 5.56
CA TRP A 94 14.79 3.96 6.92
C TRP A 94 13.57 3.03 6.93
N LEU A 95 12.52 3.39 6.19
CA LEU A 95 11.28 2.61 6.06
C LEU A 95 11.53 1.23 5.44
N LEU A 96 12.37 1.16 4.41
CA LEU A 96 12.79 -0.07 3.73
C LEU A 96 13.92 -0.80 4.46
N GLY A 97 14.61 -0.11 5.36
CA GLY A 97 15.70 -0.65 6.16
C GLY A 97 15.22 -1.59 7.27
N PRO A 98 16.15 -2.31 7.91
CA PRO A 98 15.85 -3.38 8.87
C PRO A 98 15.16 -2.91 10.16
N GLU A 99 15.11 -1.61 10.43
CA GLU A 99 14.47 -1.06 11.63
C GLU A 99 12.95 -0.96 11.52
N VAL A 100 12.44 -0.82 10.30
CA VAL A 100 11.00 -0.75 10.01
C VAL A 100 10.57 -1.95 9.19
N ASP A 101 11.37 -2.30 8.17
CA ASP A 101 11.12 -3.39 7.23
C ASP A 101 9.67 -3.38 6.70
N ILE A 102 9.28 -2.23 6.11
CA ILE A 102 7.88 -1.99 5.73
C ILE A 102 7.41 -2.89 4.57
N LEU A 103 8.33 -3.26 3.67
CA LEU A 103 7.98 -3.85 2.38
C LEU A 103 7.25 -5.21 2.49
N PRO A 104 7.67 -6.16 3.35
CA PRO A 104 6.93 -7.39 3.58
C PRO A 104 5.47 -7.16 4.00
N PHE A 105 5.20 -6.16 4.83
CA PHE A 105 3.84 -5.84 5.30
C PHE A 105 2.96 -5.22 4.22
N LEU A 106 3.56 -4.61 3.19
CA LEU A 106 2.86 -4.10 2.01
C LEU A 106 2.62 -5.19 0.96
N LEU A 107 3.58 -6.10 0.77
CA LEU A 107 3.52 -7.17 -0.22
C LEU A 107 2.67 -8.36 0.24
N LEU A 108 2.67 -8.71 1.53
CA LEU A 108 1.98 -9.89 2.03
C LEU A 108 0.46 -9.87 1.80
N PRO A 109 -0.26 -8.74 1.96
CA PRO A 109 -1.67 -8.68 1.57
C PRO A 109 -1.89 -8.82 0.05
N LEU A 110 -0.88 -8.54 -0.78
CA LEU A 110 -0.94 -8.68 -2.24
C LEU A 110 -0.56 -10.09 -2.74
N ALA A 111 0.13 -10.88 -1.92
CA ALA A 111 0.53 -12.23 -2.24
C ALA A 111 -0.63 -13.24 -2.18
N GLY A 112 -0.66 -14.18 -3.12
CA GLY A 112 -1.59 -15.31 -3.15
C GLY A 112 -0.92 -16.63 -2.77
N PRO A 113 -1.51 -17.77 -3.15
CA PRO A 113 -1.01 -19.10 -2.83
C PRO A 113 -0.04 -19.64 -3.89
N GLU A 114 0.61 -18.77 -4.66
CA GLU A 114 1.48 -19.19 -5.76
C GLU A 114 2.77 -19.85 -5.27
N ASP A 115 3.19 -20.89 -5.99
CA ASP A 115 4.46 -21.59 -5.77
C ASP A 115 5.57 -20.91 -6.59
N PHE A 116 6.64 -20.51 -5.92
CA PHE A 116 7.86 -20.02 -6.55
C PHE A 116 8.97 -21.08 -6.55
N SER A 117 9.88 -21.00 -7.51
CA SER A 117 11.08 -21.85 -7.52
C SER A 117 11.98 -21.59 -6.30
N GLU A 118 12.87 -22.53 -5.94
CA GLU A 118 13.79 -22.34 -4.81
C GLU A 118 14.67 -21.08 -4.96
N GLU A 119 15.09 -20.77 -6.19
CA GLU A 119 15.88 -19.58 -6.50
C GLU A 119 15.09 -18.28 -6.30
N GLU A 120 13.80 -18.28 -6.67
CA GLU A 120 12.89 -17.15 -6.45
C GLU A 120 12.56 -16.99 -4.96
N MET A 121 12.28 -18.09 -4.25
CA MET A 121 12.02 -18.09 -2.80
C MET A 121 13.19 -17.50 -2.02
N ALA A 122 14.44 -17.81 -2.40
CA ALA A 122 15.63 -17.27 -1.74
C ALA A 122 15.77 -15.74 -1.82
N ARG A 123 15.06 -15.08 -2.76
CA ARG A 123 15.07 -13.61 -2.92
C ARG A 123 13.96 -12.92 -2.11
N LEU A 124 12.91 -13.65 -1.75
CA LEU A 124 11.78 -13.09 -1.02
C LEU A 124 12.11 -12.90 0.47
N PRO A 125 11.55 -11.87 1.13
CA PRO A 125 11.51 -11.77 2.57
C PRO A 125 10.92 -13.02 3.22
N VAL A 126 11.39 -13.37 4.41
CA VAL A 126 11.00 -14.61 5.12
C VAL A 126 9.49 -14.74 5.28
N ASP A 127 8.79 -13.64 5.57
CA ASP A 127 7.34 -13.63 5.75
C ASP A 127 6.53 -13.89 4.45
N LEU A 128 7.19 -13.82 3.29
CA LEU A 128 6.60 -14.08 1.97
C LEU A 128 6.97 -15.45 1.41
N GLN A 129 7.86 -16.19 2.07
CA GLN A 129 8.28 -17.51 1.61
C GLN A 129 7.29 -18.58 2.07
N TYR A 130 7.03 -19.56 1.19
CA TYR A 130 6.23 -20.77 1.51
C TYR A 130 4.87 -20.47 2.16
N LEU A 131 4.11 -19.55 1.56
CA LEU A 131 2.77 -19.22 2.02
C LEU A 131 1.83 -20.44 1.96
N SER A 132 0.83 -20.46 2.83
CA SER A 132 -0.16 -21.54 2.85
C SER A 132 -0.94 -21.58 1.53
N PRO A 133 -1.33 -22.77 1.03
CA PRO A 133 -2.24 -22.88 -0.12
C PRO A 133 -3.60 -22.19 0.09
N ASP A 134 -3.99 -21.95 1.35
CA ASP A 134 -5.20 -21.19 1.68
C ASP A 134 -4.98 -19.66 1.68
N LYS A 135 -3.75 -19.17 1.42
CA LYS A 135 -3.43 -17.74 1.44
C LYS A 135 -4.29 -16.99 0.43
N GLN A 136 -5.08 -16.06 0.95
CA GLN A 136 -5.88 -15.14 0.14
C GLN A 136 -5.21 -13.78 0.06
N ARG A 137 -5.37 -13.14 -1.10
CA ARG A 137 -5.07 -11.72 -1.29
C ARG A 137 -6.08 -10.86 -0.54
N GLU A 138 -5.72 -9.60 -0.33
CA GLU A 138 -6.63 -8.59 0.19
C GLU A 138 -7.90 -8.55 -0.69
N PRO A 139 -9.10 -8.80 -0.14
CA PRO A 139 -10.34 -8.84 -0.92
C PRO A 139 -10.79 -7.45 -1.40
N ASP A 140 -10.43 -6.38 -0.71
CA ASP A 140 -10.85 -5.02 -1.03
C ASP A 140 -9.92 -4.37 -2.08
N ALA A 141 -10.48 -4.03 -3.24
CA ALA A 141 -9.75 -3.48 -4.38
C ALA A 141 -9.09 -2.14 -4.08
N ASP A 142 -9.75 -1.26 -3.32
CA ASP A 142 -9.20 0.04 -2.95
C ASP A 142 -8.00 -0.14 -2.02
N ILE A 143 -8.05 -1.13 -1.11
CA ILE A 143 -6.91 -1.46 -0.26
C ILE A 143 -5.75 -2.02 -1.08
N ARG A 144 -6.01 -2.94 -2.04
CA ARG A 144 -4.98 -3.43 -2.97
C ARG A 144 -4.30 -2.30 -3.72
N LYS A 145 -5.09 -1.38 -4.29
CA LYS A 145 -4.58 -0.20 -4.99
C LYS A 145 -3.71 0.68 -4.09
N MET A 146 -4.17 0.99 -2.87
CA MET A 146 -3.38 1.79 -1.93
C MET A 146 -2.06 1.13 -1.51
N LEU A 147 -2.01 -0.21 -1.40
CA LEU A 147 -0.77 -0.95 -1.13
C LEU A 147 0.22 -0.82 -2.29
N ILE A 148 -0.25 -1.01 -3.53
CA ILE A 148 0.56 -0.82 -4.74
C ILE A 148 1.09 0.61 -4.82
N GLU A 149 0.24 1.61 -4.57
CA GLU A 149 0.63 3.02 -4.57
C GLU A 149 1.63 3.35 -3.46
N ALA A 150 1.52 2.72 -2.29
CA ALA A 150 2.52 2.86 -1.22
C ALA A 150 3.89 2.32 -1.65
N ILE A 151 3.92 1.17 -2.35
CA ILE A 151 5.17 0.59 -2.89
C ILE A 151 5.72 1.48 -4.02
N MET A 152 4.85 2.00 -4.90
CA MET A 152 5.23 2.96 -5.95
C MET A 152 5.88 4.22 -5.38
N LEU A 153 5.37 4.73 -4.25
CA LEU A 153 6.01 5.87 -3.59
C LEU A 153 7.40 5.51 -3.06
N LEU A 154 7.58 4.31 -2.50
CA LEU A 154 8.89 3.83 -2.04
C LEU A 154 9.89 3.63 -3.18
N THR A 155 9.43 3.46 -4.43
CA THR A 155 10.28 3.39 -5.63
C THR A 155 10.56 4.76 -6.27
N ALA A 156 10.20 5.87 -5.62
CA ALA A 156 10.52 7.20 -6.12
C ALA A 156 12.03 7.50 -6.15
N THR A 157 12.78 6.96 -5.20
CA THR A 157 14.23 7.18 -5.08
C THR A 157 15.02 6.00 -5.67
N ALA A 158 16.21 6.26 -6.21
CA ALA A 158 17.09 5.22 -6.74
C ALA A 158 17.41 4.12 -5.70
N PRO A 159 17.80 4.44 -4.44
CA PRO A 159 17.99 3.43 -3.40
C PRO A 159 16.70 2.64 -3.10
N GLY A 160 15.55 3.33 -3.08
CA GLY A 160 14.25 2.69 -2.86
C GLY A 160 13.88 1.71 -3.96
N ARG A 161 14.06 2.08 -5.24
CA ARG A 161 13.90 1.15 -6.38
C ARG A 161 14.78 -0.07 -6.24
N GLN A 162 16.07 0.13 -5.95
CA GLN A 162 17.02 -0.96 -5.81
C GLN A 162 16.61 -1.91 -4.68
N GLN A 163 16.27 -1.39 -3.49
CA GLN A 163 15.83 -2.21 -2.35
C GLN A 163 14.55 -2.99 -2.64
N VAL A 164 13.55 -2.36 -3.28
CA VAL A 164 12.29 -3.04 -3.64
C VAL A 164 12.53 -4.14 -4.69
N ARG A 165 13.43 -3.92 -5.66
CA ARG A 165 13.86 -4.94 -6.63
C ARG A 165 14.58 -6.11 -5.94
N ASP A 166 15.53 -5.81 -5.05
CA ASP A 166 16.38 -6.80 -4.38
C ASP A 166 15.60 -7.73 -3.45
N GLN A 167 14.50 -7.25 -2.86
CA GLN A 167 13.59 -8.05 -2.04
C GLN A 167 12.53 -8.83 -2.87
N GLY A 168 12.69 -8.92 -4.19
CA GLY A 168 11.87 -9.77 -5.04
C GLY A 168 10.43 -9.30 -5.23
N ALA A 169 10.12 -8.01 -5.01
CA ALA A 169 8.76 -7.48 -5.14
C ALA A 169 8.11 -7.77 -6.51
N TYR A 170 8.91 -7.78 -7.59
CA TYR A 170 8.45 -8.13 -8.94
C TYR A 170 7.76 -9.50 -9.00
N LEU A 171 8.23 -10.49 -8.24
CA LEU A 171 7.66 -11.85 -8.25
C LEU A 171 6.21 -11.82 -7.76
N ILE A 172 5.96 -11.13 -6.64
CA ILE A 172 4.61 -10.98 -6.07
C ILE A 172 3.71 -10.18 -7.02
N LEU A 173 4.24 -9.09 -7.58
CA LEU A 173 3.47 -8.20 -8.46
C LEU A 173 3.11 -8.85 -9.80
N ARG A 174 3.99 -9.68 -10.37
CA ARG A 174 3.72 -10.46 -11.59
C ARG A 174 2.52 -11.38 -11.43
N GLU A 175 2.48 -12.13 -10.32
CA GLU A 175 1.36 -13.02 -10.01
C GLU A 175 0.10 -12.23 -9.67
N LEU A 176 0.22 -11.12 -8.93
CA LEU A 176 -0.89 -10.21 -8.65
C LEU A 176 -1.51 -9.67 -9.94
N HIS A 177 -0.70 -9.12 -10.86
CA HIS A 177 -1.17 -8.56 -12.13
C HIS A 177 -1.96 -9.58 -12.96
N THR A 178 -1.49 -10.84 -12.98
CA THR A 178 -2.14 -11.94 -13.70
C THR A 178 -3.48 -12.33 -13.07
N TRP A 179 -3.57 -12.27 -11.74
CA TRP A 179 -4.77 -12.63 -10.99
C TRP A 179 -5.80 -11.49 -10.88
N GLU A 180 -5.36 -10.24 -10.87
CA GLU A 180 -6.16 -9.08 -10.47
C GLU A 180 -7.39 -8.88 -11.37
N PRO A 181 -8.62 -8.97 -10.79
CA PRO A 181 -9.84 -8.81 -11.56
C PRO A 181 -10.20 -7.35 -11.85
N GLU A 182 -9.73 -6.39 -11.04
CA GLU A 182 -10.14 -4.99 -11.17
C GLU A 182 -9.20 -4.22 -12.11
N PRO A 183 -9.70 -3.68 -13.24
CA PRO A 183 -8.85 -3.03 -14.26
C PRO A 183 -7.98 -1.90 -13.70
N ASP A 184 -8.55 -1.07 -12.82
CA ASP A 184 -7.85 0.04 -12.17
C ASP A 184 -6.67 -0.41 -11.30
N VAL A 185 -6.83 -1.54 -10.60
CA VAL A 185 -5.80 -2.11 -9.73
C VAL A 185 -4.73 -2.79 -10.58
N GLN A 186 -5.16 -3.49 -11.64
CA GLN A 186 -4.26 -4.11 -12.61
C GLN A 186 -3.36 -3.07 -13.28
N MET A 187 -3.92 -1.94 -13.72
CA MET A 187 -3.16 -0.82 -14.29
C MET A 187 -2.15 -0.23 -13.30
N ALA A 188 -2.56 -0.01 -12.04
CA ALA A 188 -1.62 0.45 -11.01
C ALA A 188 -0.47 -0.54 -10.80
N CYS A 189 -0.77 -1.84 -10.82
CA CYS A 189 0.22 -2.91 -10.72
C CYS A 189 1.17 -2.90 -11.93
N GLU A 190 0.64 -2.75 -13.15
CA GLU A 190 1.42 -2.66 -14.38
C GLU A 190 2.41 -1.49 -14.34
N LYS A 191 1.96 -0.29 -13.95
CA LYS A 191 2.83 0.87 -13.78
C LYS A 191 3.97 0.60 -12.79
N LEU A 192 3.68 -0.05 -11.66
CA LEU A 192 4.72 -0.39 -10.69
C LEU A 192 5.70 -1.42 -11.25
N ILE A 193 5.21 -2.45 -11.95
CA ILE A 193 6.06 -3.43 -12.62
C ILE A 193 6.98 -2.74 -13.63
N GLN A 194 6.47 -1.81 -14.45
CA GLN A 194 7.28 -1.05 -15.40
C GLN A 194 8.42 -0.30 -14.72
N VAL A 195 8.18 0.32 -13.56
CA VAL A 195 9.24 0.98 -12.76
C VAL A 195 10.28 -0.03 -12.26
N LEU A 196 9.87 -1.25 -11.88
CA LEU A 196 10.78 -2.27 -11.34
C LEU A 196 11.59 -2.99 -12.40
N ILE A 197 11.08 -3.15 -13.62
CA ILE A 197 11.81 -3.78 -14.73
C ILE A 197 12.57 -2.77 -15.59
N GLY A 198 12.18 -1.50 -15.54
CA GLY A 198 12.79 -0.43 -16.32
C GLY A 198 14.22 -0.11 -15.86
N ASP A 199 14.98 0.43 -16.81
CA ASP A 199 16.34 0.91 -16.56
C ASP A 199 16.35 2.03 -15.52
N GLU A 200 17.45 2.13 -14.78
CA GLU A 200 17.62 3.20 -13.80
C GLU A 200 17.71 4.56 -14.52
N PRO A 201 16.97 5.60 -14.06
CA PRO A 201 17.03 6.92 -14.67
C PRO A 201 18.44 7.53 -14.71
N ASP A 202 18.65 8.46 -15.65
CA ASP A 202 19.92 9.17 -15.80
C ASP A 202 20.33 9.92 -14.52
N SER A 203 21.64 10.15 -14.37
CA SER A 203 22.18 10.93 -13.25
C SER A 203 21.52 12.30 -13.14
N GLY A 204 20.97 12.61 -11.97
CA GLY A 204 20.14 13.81 -11.74
C GLY A 204 18.64 13.55 -11.71
N MET A 205 18.18 12.35 -12.10
CA MET A 205 16.78 11.88 -12.00
C MET A 205 16.60 10.81 -10.93
N GLU A 206 17.47 10.81 -9.91
CA GLU A 206 17.52 9.76 -8.88
C GLU A 206 16.26 9.76 -8.00
N ASN A 207 15.69 10.94 -7.70
CA ASN A 207 14.46 11.10 -6.95
C ASN A 207 13.35 11.68 -7.84
N LEU A 208 12.45 10.80 -8.30
CA LEU A 208 11.37 11.13 -9.22
C LEU A 208 10.37 12.16 -8.65
N LEU A 209 10.32 12.32 -7.32
CA LEU A 209 9.45 13.30 -6.66
C LEU A 209 10.01 14.74 -6.68
N GLU A 210 11.29 14.92 -7.02
CA GLU A 210 11.96 16.23 -7.05
C GLU A 210 12.32 16.67 -8.49
N VAL A 211 12.06 15.83 -9.49
CA VAL A 211 12.34 16.11 -10.90
C VAL A 211 11.45 17.24 -11.42
N GLN A 212 12.07 18.23 -12.09
CA GLN A 212 11.33 19.23 -12.84
C GLN A 212 10.99 18.68 -14.23
N VAL A 213 9.69 18.52 -14.49
CA VAL A 213 9.18 18.03 -15.77
C VAL A 213 9.00 19.21 -16.73
N PRO A 214 9.63 19.20 -17.91
CA PRO A 214 9.37 20.21 -18.95
C PRO A 214 7.90 20.24 -19.39
N GLU A 215 7.38 21.42 -19.76
CA GLU A 215 5.96 21.60 -20.10
C GLU A 215 5.48 20.71 -21.25
N ASP A 216 6.34 20.43 -22.23
CA ASP A 216 6.01 19.56 -23.37
C ASP A 216 5.87 18.09 -22.95
N VAL A 217 6.74 17.63 -22.04
CA VAL A 217 6.66 16.29 -21.46
C VAL A 217 5.43 16.16 -20.56
N GLU A 218 5.15 17.18 -19.73
CA GLU A 218 3.96 17.21 -18.88
C GLU A 218 2.67 17.10 -19.72
N GLN A 219 2.59 17.83 -20.84
CA GLN A 219 1.45 17.73 -21.75
C GLN A 219 1.31 16.33 -22.38
N GLN A 220 2.42 15.67 -22.73
CA GLN A 220 2.40 14.31 -23.24
C GLN A 220 1.92 13.31 -22.19
N LEU A 221 2.42 13.42 -20.96
CA LEU A 221 1.99 12.58 -19.83
C LEU A 221 0.49 12.74 -19.56
N LEU A 222 -0.02 13.98 -19.55
CA LEU A 222 -1.46 14.24 -19.39
C LEU A 222 -2.31 13.63 -20.51
N GLN A 223 -1.81 13.61 -21.75
CA GLN A 223 -2.51 12.97 -22.87
C GLN A 223 -2.53 11.45 -22.72
N LEU A 224 -1.41 10.85 -22.31
CA LEU A 224 -1.32 9.41 -22.04
C LEU A 224 -2.25 9.01 -20.89
N ASP A 225 -2.23 9.75 -19.78
CA ASP A 225 -3.13 9.50 -18.65
C ASP A 225 -4.61 9.58 -19.06
N HIS A 226 -4.97 10.51 -19.95
CA HIS A 226 -6.34 10.60 -20.47
C HIS A 226 -6.71 9.40 -21.34
N GLN A 227 -5.81 8.96 -22.23
CA GLN A 227 -6.02 7.77 -23.06
C GLN A 227 -6.17 6.51 -22.20
N GLU A 228 -5.32 6.35 -21.18
CA GLU A 228 -5.40 5.24 -20.24
C GLU A 228 -6.73 5.22 -19.47
N GLN A 229 -7.23 6.39 -19.06
CA GLN A 229 -8.55 6.51 -18.43
C GLN A 229 -9.68 6.09 -19.38
N GLU A 230 -9.64 6.53 -20.63
CA GLU A 230 -10.64 6.12 -21.63
C GLU A 230 -10.60 4.61 -21.89
N GLU A 231 -9.41 4.00 -21.96
CA GLU A 231 -9.25 2.55 -22.10
C GLU A 231 -9.78 1.78 -20.89
N LEU A 232 -9.52 2.27 -19.68
CA LEU A 232 -10.06 1.70 -18.44
C LEU A 232 -11.59 1.76 -18.41
N GLU A 233 -12.17 2.90 -18.77
CA GLU A 233 -13.62 3.06 -18.86
C GLU A 233 -14.25 2.10 -19.89
N GLN A 234 -13.60 1.92 -21.04
CA GLN A 234 -14.04 0.97 -22.06
C GLN A 234 -14.00 -0.47 -21.55
N ARG A 235 -12.88 -0.90 -20.95
CA ARG A 235 -12.74 -2.23 -20.35
C ARG A 235 -13.79 -2.48 -19.29
N GLN A 236 -14.06 -1.49 -18.43
CA GLN A 236 -15.09 -1.60 -17.40
C GLN A 236 -16.48 -1.77 -18.00
N GLN A 237 -16.81 -1.02 -19.05
CA GLN A 237 -18.10 -1.13 -19.75
C GLN A 237 -18.28 -2.51 -20.41
N GLU A 238 -17.22 -3.07 -20.97
CA GLU A 238 -17.24 -4.42 -21.56
C GLU A 238 -17.52 -5.49 -20.49
N LEU A 239 -16.82 -5.43 -19.35
CA LEU A 239 -17.01 -6.35 -18.22
C LEU A 239 -18.43 -6.25 -17.63
N ASP A 240 -18.96 -5.04 -17.50
CA ASP A 240 -20.33 -4.78 -17.03
C ASP A 240 -21.38 -5.32 -18.03
N GLY A 241 -21.12 -5.20 -19.33
CA GLY A 241 -21.96 -5.71 -20.41
C GLY A 241 -22.04 -7.24 -20.39
N GLU A 242 -20.91 -7.93 -20.27
CA GLU A 242 -20.85 -9.39 -20.18
C GLU A 242 -21.55 -9.93 -18.92
N SER A 243 -21.41 -9.24 -17.79
CA SER A 243 -22.06 -9.59 -16.53
C SER A 243 -23.58 -9.50 -16.59
N ARG A 244 -24.13 -8.57 -17.40
CA ARG A 244 -25.57 -8.44 -17.64
C ARG A 244 -26.12 -9.53 -18.58
N GLY A 245 -25.32 -9.97 -19.55
CA GLY A 245 -25.70 -11.04 -20.50
C GLY A 245 -25.77 -12.45 -19.89
N LYS A 246 -25.08 -12.68 -18.76
CA LYS A 246 -25.03 -13.98 -18.06
C LYS A 246 -26.13 -14.21 -17.01
N ARG A 247 -27.07 -13.27 -16.80
CA ARG A 247 -28.21 -13.52 -15.89
C ARG A 247 -29.15 -14.56 -16.51
N PRO A 248 -29.37 -15.74 -15.90
CA PRO A 248 -30.32 -16.70 -16.44
C PRO A 248 -31.72 -16.10 -16.41
N ALA A 249 -32.46 -16.23 -17.52
CA ALA A 249 -33.88 -15.92 -17.56
C ALA A 249 -34.56 -16.76 -16.46
N ALA A 250 -35.13 -16.10 -15.46
CA ALA A 250 -35.87 -16.77 -14.40
C ALA A 250 -37.06 -17.52 -15.02
N THR A 251 -37.02 -18.85 -14.97
CA THR A 251 -38.17 -19.74 -15.22
C THR A 251 -39.01 -19.94 -13.97
#